data_AF-A0A7D5KG54-F1
#
_entry.id   AF-A0A7D5KG54-F1
#
_cell.length_a   1.000
_cell.length_b   1.000
_cell.length_c   1.000
_cell.angle_alpha   90.00
_cell.angle_beta   90.00
_cell.angle_gamma   90.00
#
_symmetry.space_group_name_H-M   'P 1'
#
loop_
_entity.id
_entity.type
_entity.pdbx_description
1 polymer ?
#
loop_
_entity_poly.entity_id
_entity_poly.type
_entity_poly.pdbx_seq_one_letter_code
_entity_poly.pdbx_strand_id
1 'polypeptide(L)'
;MVSAVFIFLVSLLVGAAAIHLGAQLLVDRDTGFRRATVTALIGAIVYTLVGLFLGWIPLLGPLLMLVAWIAVINWQYPGGWGTAIGIGLVAWIVAVLILFGLSQLGIVTPDALGVPGS
;
A
#
# COMPACT_ATOMS: atom_id res chain seq x y z
N MET A 1 -20.79 -10.64 8.72
CA MET A 1 -19.42 -11.06 8.33
C MET A 1 -19.15 -10.53 6.94
N VAL A 2 -18.19 -9.64 6.81
CA VAL A 2 -17.75 -9.13 5.49
C VAL A 2 -16.87 -10.21 4.86
N SER A 3 -17.08 -10.53 3.58
CA SER A 3 -16.31 -11.60 2.91
C SER A 3 -14.86 -11.16 2.71
N ALA A 4 -13.91 -12.11 2.78
CA ALA A 4 -12.49 -11.84 2.55
C ALA A 4 -12.25 -11.18 1.17
N VAL A 5 -13.08 -11.52 0.19
CA VAL A 5 -13.09 -10.90 -1.14
C VAL A 5 -13.40 -9.41 -1.07
N PHE A 6 -14.40 -8.99 -0.28
CA PHE A 6 -14.74 -7.58 -0.14
C PHE A 6 -13.60 -6.79 0.54
N ILE A 7 -13.01 -7.33 1.60
CA ILE A 7 -11.88 -6.70 2.28
C ILE A 7 -10.71 -6.52 1.31
N PHE A 8 -10.38 -7.57 0.54
CA PHE A 8 -9.35 -7.50 -0.48
C PHE A 8 -9.64 -6.41 -1.53
N LEU A 9 -10.87 -6.32 -2.04
CA LEU A 9 -11.26 -5.33 -3.04
C LEU A 9 -11.14 -3.89 -2.51
N VAL A 10 -11.61 -3.64 -1.28
CA VAL A 10 -11.47 -2.33 -0.63
C VAL A 10 -9.99 -1.99 -0.45
N SER A 11 -9.18 -2.90 0.08
CA SER A 11 -7.75 -2.68 0.27
C SER A 11 -7.00 -2.46 -1.03
N LEU A 12 -7.37 -3.17 -2.10
CA LEU A 12 -6.79 -2.99 -3.43
C LEU A 12 -7.14 -1.61 -3.99
N LEU A 13 -8.40 -1.18 -3.88
CA LEU A 13 -8.86 0.14 -4.33
C LEU A 13 -8.14 1.26 -3.56
N VAL A 14 -8.05 1.14 -2.23
CA VAL A 14 -7.35 2.09 -1.38
C VAL A 14 -5.87 2.16 -1.77
N GLY A 15 -5.20 1.01 -1.92
CA GLY A 15 -3.80 0.93 -2.31
C GLY A 15 -3.54 1.54 -3.70
N ALA A 16 -4.41 1.26 -4.68
CA ALA A 16 -4.31 1.82 -6.02
C ALA A 16 -4.50 3.34 -6.02
N ALA A 17 -5.51 3.85 -5.29
CA ALA A 17 -5.76 5.28 -5.15
C ALA A 17 -4.60 6.00 -4.45
N ALA A 18 -4.09 5.41 -3.37
CA ALA A 18 -2.94 5.90 -2.61
C ALA A 18 -1.67 6.02 -3.46
N ILE A 19 -1.31 4.95 -4.17
CA ILE A 19 -0.12 4.93 -5.05
C ILE A 19 -0.29 5.91 -6.21
N HIS A 20 -1.49 6.02 -6.79
CA HIS A 20 -1.76 6.97 -7.87
C HIS A 20 -1.57 8.42 -7.42
N LEU A 21 -2.16 8.80 -6.28
CA LEU A 21 -2.03 10.14 -5.73
C LEU A 21 -0.57 10.44 -5.31
N GLY A 22 0.13 9.48 -4.72
CA GLY A 22 1.56 9.62 -4.42
C GLY A 22 2.42 9.83 -5.68
N ALA A 23 2.17 9.05 -6.74
CA ALA A 23 2.90 9.18 -8.00
C ALA A 23 2.61 10.51 -8.72
N GLN A 24 1.36 10.99 -8.72
CA GLN A 24 0.99 12.27 -9.30
C GLN A 24 1.69 13.45 -8.64
N LEU A 25 1.93 13.37 -7.33
CA LEU A 25 2.58 14.44 -6.57
C LEU A 25 4.10 14.50 -6.78
N LEU A 26 4.76 13.37 -7.07
CA LEU A 26 6.22 13.27 -7.12
C LEU A 26 6.82 13.07 -8.51
N VAL A 27 6.11 12.48 -9.46
CA VAL A 27 6.66 12.11 -10.78
C VAL A 27 6.13 13.01 -11.87
N ASP A 28 4.83 12.90 -12.17
CA ASP A 28 4.11 13.79 -13.09
C ASP A 28 2.60 13.46 -13.09
N ARG A 29 1.76 14.40 -13.53
CA ARG A 29 0.27 14.26 -13.51
C ARG A 29 -0.26 13.15 -14.43
N ASP A 30 0.49 12.78 -15.46
CA ASP A 30 0.09 11.77 -16.47
C ASP A 30 0.39 10.31 -16.06
N THR A 31 0.74 10.07 -14.78
CA THR A 31 0.90 8.72 -14.25
C THR A 31 -0.45 7.99 -14.15
N GLY A 32 -0.89 7.38 -15.27
CA GLY A 32 -2.22 6.79 -15.39
C GLY A 32 -2.58 5.73 -14.32
N PHE A 33 -3.85 5.74 -13.89
CA PHE A 33 -4.43 4.87 -12.85
C PHE A 33 -4.20 3.36 -13.10
N ARG A 34 -4.09 2.94 -14.38
CA ARG A 34 -3.76 1.56 -14.76
C ARG A 34 -2.42 1.11 -14.16
N ARG A 35 -1.39 1.97 -14.22
CA ARG A 35 -0.05 1.65 -13.72
C ARG A 35 -0.05 1.55 -12.19
N ALA A 36 -0.77 2.45 -11.53
CA ALA A 36 -0.93 2.43 -10.06
C ALA A 36 -1.63 1.16 -9.58
N THR A 37 -2.70 0.75 -10.27
CA THR A 37 -3.43 -0.49 -9.94
C THR A 37 -2.54 -1.73 -10.09
N VAL A 38 -1.77 -1.82 -11.18
CA VAL A 38 -0.81 -2.93 -11.38
C VAL A 38 0.28 -2.91 -10.31
N THR A 39 0.79 -1.73 -9.95
CA THR A 39 1.79 -1.58 -8.88
C THR A 39 1.23 -2.03 -7.53
N ALA A 40 0.00 -1.63 -7.20
CA ALA A 40 -0.67 -2.05 -5.98
C ALA A 40 -0.88 -3.57 -5.95
N LEU A 41 -1.27 -4.18 -7.07
CA LEU A 41 -1.48 -5.62 -7.16
C LEU A 41 -0.17 -6.40 -6.99
N ILE A 42 0.89 -6.02 -7.71
CA ILE A 42 2.21 -6.65 -7.59
C ILE A 42 2.75 -6.43 -6.18
N GLY A 43 2.60 -5.22 -5.65
CA GLY A 43 3.00 -4.87 -4.29
C GLY A 43 2.33 -5.76 -3.26
N ALA A 44 1.02 -5.97 -3.37
CA ALA A 44 0.27 -6.86 -2.50
C ALA A 44 0.78 -8.30 -2.57
N ILE A 45 0.99 -8.83 -3.77
CA ILE A 45 1.50 -10.20 -3.96
C ILE A 45 2.89 -10.35 -3.33
N VAL A 46 3.81 -9.43 -3.64
CA VAL A 46 5.18 -9.45 -3.10
C VAL A 46 5.16 -9.31 -1.59
N TYR A 47 4.36 -8.40 -1.05
CA TYR A 47 4.22 -8.19 0.39
C TYR A 47 3.69 -9.44 1.09
N THR A 48 2.66 -10.09 0.54
CA THR A 48 2.13 -11.35 1.07
C THR A 48 3.19 -12.45 1.06
N LEU A 49 3.95 -12.62 -0.04
CA LEU A 49 5.00 -13.64 -0.11
C LEU A 49 6.13 -13.38 0.89
N VAL A 50 6.63 -12.15 0.95
CA VAL A 50 7.68 -11.76 1.91
C VAL A 50 7.18 -11.93 3.35
N GLY A 51 5.95 -11.52 3.65
CA GLY A 51 5.32 -11.74 4.95
C GLY A 51 5.21 -13.22 5.32
N LEU A 52 4.77 -14.06 4.39
CA LEU A 52 4.62 -15.50 4.58
C LEU A 52 5.95 -16.19 4.92
N PHE A 53 7.01 -15.88 4.17
CA PHE A 53 8.29 -16.59 4.29
C PHE A 53 9.26 -15.96 5.30
N LEU A 54 9.21 -14.63 5.48
CA LEU A 54 10.23 -13.86 6.19
C LEU A 54 9.64 -12.98 7.30
N GLY A 55 8.32 -12.78 7.35
CA GLY A 55 7.65 -11.90 8.32
C GLY A 55 7.77 -12.34 9.77
N TRP A 56 8.05 -13.62 10.01
CA TRP A 56 8.24 -14.19 11.35
C TRP A 56 9.58 -13.79 12.01
N ILE A 57 10.54 -13.30 11.23
CA ILE A 57 11.86 -12.95 11.75
C ILE A 57 11.77 -11.57 12.44
N PRO A 58 12.05 -11.47 13.76
CA PRO A 58 12.00 -10.21 14.48
C PRO A 58 12.91 -9.17 13.83
N LEU A 59 12.42 -7.93 13.69
CA LEU A 59 13.08 -6.79 13.05
C LEU A 59 13.33 -6.94 11.53
N LEU A 60 13.89 -8.06 11.08
CA LEU A 60 14.18 -8.33 9.68
C LEU A 60 12.93 -8.47 8.83
N GLY A 61 11.89 -9.15 9.31
CA GLY A 61 10.62 -9.32 8.59
C GLY A 61 10.02 -7.97 8.18
N PRO A 62 9.71 -7.07 9.14
CA PRO A 62 9.19 -5.73 8.83
C PRO A 62 10.10 -4.90 7.91
N LEU A 63 11.43 -4.96 8.10
CA LEU A 63 12.38 -4.25 7.22
C LEU A 63 12.33 -4.78 5.78
N LEU A 64 12.34 -6.11 5.60
CA LEU A 64 12.26 -6.72 4.28
C LEU A 64 10.93 -6.45 3.59
N MET A 65 9.83 -6.44 4.34
CA MET A 65 8.51 -6.07 3.82
C MET A 65 8.49 -4.61 3.34
N LEU A 66 9.08 -3.69 4.09
CA LEU A 66 9.22 -2.27 3.71
C LEU A 66 10.09 -2.11 2.45
N VAL A 67 11.26 -2.76 2.43
CA VAL A 67 12.17 -2.73 1.28
C VAL A 67 11.50 -3.33 0.05
N ALA A 68 10.80 -4.45 0.17
CA ALA A 68 10.10 -5.09 -0.92
C ALA A 68 9.01 -4.19 -1.51
N TRP A 69 8.24 -3.52 -0.65
CA TRP A 69 7.23 -2.57 -1.11
C TRP A 69 7.84 -1.39 -1.87
N ILE A 70 8.89 -0.76 -1.31
CA ILE A 70 9.61 0.34 -1.98
C ILE A 70 10.23 -0.14 -3.30
N ALA A 71 10.78 -1.36 -3.33
CA ALA A 71 11.37 -1.95 -4.53
C ALA A 71 10.33 -2.13 -5.65
N VAL A 72 9.11 -2.56 -5.33
CA VAL A 72 8.01 -2.65 -6.31
C VAL A 72 7.65 -1.28 -6.87
N ILE A 73 7.56 -0.25 -6.02
CA ILE A 73 7.30 1.13 -6.46
C ILE A 73 8.43 1.62 -7.37
N ASN A 74 9.68 1.45 -6.95
CA ASN A 74 10.87 1.86 -7.72
C ASN A 74 10.97 1.14 -9.07
N TRP A 75 10.55 -0.12 -9.13
CA TRP A 75 10.52 -0.86 -10.39
C TRP A 75 9.45 -0.34 -11.35
N GLN A 76 8.33 0.18 -10.83
CA GLN A 76 7.22 0.66 -11.65
C GLN A 76 7.31 2.14 -12.03
N TYR A 77 7.94 2.97 -11.20
CA TYR A 77 8.02 4.41 -11.40
C TYR A 77 9.46 4.87 -11.65
N PRO A 78 9.73 5.65 -12.72
CA PRO A 78 11.06 6.24 -12.92
C PRO A 78 11.36 7.27 -11.82
N GLY A 79 12.64 7.45 -11.48
CA GLY A 79 13.09 8.42 -10.46
C GLY A 79 13.93 7.83 -9.33
N GLY A 80 14.17 6.51 -9.33
CA GLY A 80 15.04 5.85 -8.37
C GLY A 80 14.45 5.74 -6.95
N TRP A 81 15.25 5.19 -6.04
CA TRP A 81 14.82 4.82 -4.69
C TRP A 81 14.29 6.00 -3.86
N GLY A 82 14.89 7.19 -3.99
CA GLY A 82 14.42 8.38 -3.27
C GLY A 82 12.99 8.78 -3.65
N THR A 83 12.68 8.77 -4.95
CA THR A 83 11.33 9.02 -5.46
C THR A 83 10.35 7.94 -5.00
N ALA A 84 10.76 6.67 -5.05
CA ALA A 84 9.93 5.56 -4.60
C ALA A 84 9.58 5.62 -3.11
N ILE A 85 10.54 6.01 -2.26
CA ILE A 85 10.31 6.25 -0.82
C ILE A 85 9.28 7.37 -0.65
N GLY A 86 9.43 8.49 -1.39
CA GLY A 86 8.49 9.60 -1.34
C GLY A 86 7.07 9.19 -1.76
N ILE A 87 6.93 8.45 -2.87
CA ILE A 87 5.65 7.90 -3.31
C ILE A 87 5.06 6.98 -2.24
N GLY A 88 5.87 6.09 -1.67
CA GLY A 88 5.44 5.19 -0.60
C GLY A 88 4.91 5.96 0.61
N LEU A 89 5.66 6.95 1.09
CA LEU A 89 5.27 7.77 2.24
C LEU A 89 3.93 8.51 1.98
N VAL A 90 3.78 9.14 0.82
CA VAL A 90 2.54 9.83 0.46
C VAL A 90 1.39 8.84 0.31
N ALA A 91 1.61 7.69 -0.34
CA ALA A 91 0.62 6.65 -0.47
C ALA A 91 0.16 6.14 0.91
N TRP A 92 1.08 5.95 1.85
CA TRP A 92 0.73 5.55 3.21
C TRP A 92 -0.17 6.58 3.89
N ILE A 93 0.16 7.88 3.82
CA ILE A 93 -0.68 8.96 4.37
C ILE A 93 -2.07 8.94 3.73
N VAL A 94 -2.14 8.84 2.41
CA VAL A 94 -3.41 8.81 1.67
C VAL A 94 -4.24 7.59 2.07
N ALA A 95 -3.63 6.41 2.18
CA ALA A 95 -4.30 5.20 2.61
C ALA A 95 -4.87 5.34 4.02
N VAL A 96 -4.11 5.90 4.96
CA VAL A 96 -4.57 6.17 6.33
C VAL A 96 -5.78 7.11 6.31
N LEU A 97 -5.74 8.19 5.53
CA LEU A 97 -6.87 9.14 5.43
C LEU A 97 -8.13 8.49 4.85
N ILE A 98 -7.99 7.70 3.77
CA ILE A 98 -9.13 7.01 3.16
C ILE A 98 -9.73 6.00 4.15
N LEU A 99 -8.89 5.18 4.76
CA LEU A 99 -9.34 4.16 5.70
C LEU A 99 -9.96 4.77 6.95
N PHE A 100 -9.42 5.89 7.45
CA PHE A 100 -10.04 6.66 8.52
C PHE A 100 -11.43 7.18 8.12
N GLY A 101 -11.58 7.74 6.92
CA GLY A 101 -12.88 8.15 6.41
C GLY A 101 -13.88 6.99 6.32
N LEU A 102 -13.44 5.83 5.82
CA LEU A 102 -14.26 4.62 5.75
C LEU A 102 -14.63 4.08 7.15
N SER A 103 -13.77 4.25 8.15
CA SER A 103 -14.08 3.84 9.53
C SER A 103 -15.16 4.72 10.17
N GLN A 104 -15.17 6.03 9.88
CA GLN A 104 -16.25 6.93 10.32
C GLN A 104 -17.61 6.55 9.73
N LEU A 105 -17.61 5.90 8.56
CA LEU A 105 -18.82 5.41 7.89
C LEU A 105 -19.21 3.98 8.32
N GLY A 106 -18.45 3.36 9.24
CA GLY A 106 -18.70 1.99 9.70
C GLY A 106 -18.38 0.90 8.66
N ILE A 107 -17.62 1.21 7.61
CA ILE A 107 -17.31 0.29 6.51
C ILE A 107 -16.12 -0.63 6.87
N VAL A 108 -15.16 -0.12 7.63
CA VAL A 108 -13.98 -0.86 8.13
C VAL A 108 -13.83 -0.69 9.63
N THR A 109 -13.45 -1.76 10.33
CA THR A 109 -13.15 -1.72 11.77
C THR A 109 -11.70 -1.24 12.00
N PRO A 110 -11.42 -0.56 13.14
CA PRO A 110 -10.07 -0.10 13.48
C PRO A 110 -9.00 -1.21 13.49
N ASP A 111 -9.40 -2.45 13.81
CA ASP A 111 -8.49 -3.62 13.77
C ASP A 111 -7.92 -3.89 12.37
N ALA A 112 -8.71 -3.59 11.32
CA ALA A 112 -8.29 -3.76 9.93
C ALA A 112 -7.27 -2.69 9.47
N LEU A 113 -7.03 -1.66 10.30
CA LEU A 113 -6.09 -0.57 10.03
C LEU A 113 -4.66 -0.92 10.45
N GLY A 114 -4.42 -2.08 11.06
CA GLY A 114 -3.11 -2.48 11.56
C GLY A 114 -2.61 -1.61 12.71
N VAL A 115 -3.53 -0.95 13.43
CA VAL A 115 -3.25 -0.22 14.69
C VAL A 115 -3.20 -1.26 15.81
N PRO A 116 -2.03 -1.51 16.44
CA PRO A 116 -1.96 -2.42 17.56
C PRO A 116 -2.60 -1.77 18.80
N GLY A 117 -3.59 -2.42 19.41
CA GLY A 117 -4.11 -2.05 20.74
C GLY A 117 -5.61 -1.76 20.88
N SER A 118 -6.47 -2.23 19.97
CA SER A 118 -7.91 -2.34 20.24
C SER A 118 -8.27 -3.54 21.12
#